data_AF-A0A937M7A3-F1
#
_entry.id   AF-A0A937M7A3-F1
#
_cell.length_a   1.000
_cell.length_b   1.000
_cell.length_c   1.000
_cell.angle_alpha   90.00
_cell.angle_beta   90.00
_cell.angle_gamma   90.00
#
_symmetry.space_group_name_H-M   'P 1'
#
loop_
_entity.id
_entity.type
_entity.pdbx_description
1 polymer ?
#
loop_
_entity_poly.entity_id
_entity_poly.type
_entity_poly.pdbx_seq_one_letter_code
_entity_poly.pdbx_strand_id
1 'polypeptide(L)' 'MTGTVENLYITKMHREQPQPIESAQLEAGKGIAGDRYHQRSLELLAAGDDVQANHLSLISKEELDAFLE' A
#
# COMPACT_ATOMS: atom_id res chain seq x y z
N MET A 1 4.25 -0.62 20.99
CA MET A 1 2.98 0.05 20.65
C MET A 1 2.25 -0.88 19.69
N THR A 2 1.03 -1.29 20.00
CA THR A 2 0.24 -2.24 19.20
C THR A 2 -1.02 -1.53 18.72
N GLY A 3 -1.34 -1.66 17.44
CA GLY A 3 -2.57 -1.14 16.85
C GLY A 3 -3.30 -2.25 16.12
N THR A 4 -4.58 -2.00 15.81
CA THR A 4 -5.40 -2.90 14.99
C THR A 4 -5.57 -2.28 13.62
N VAL A 5 -5.36 -3.07 12.57
CA VAL A 5 -5.68 -2.65 11.21
C VAL A 5 -7.19 -2.79 11.03
N GLU A 6 -7.90 -1.68 10.87
CA GLU A 6 -9.35 -1.71 10.65
C GLU A 6 -9.70 -1.93 9.18
N ASN A 7 -9.01 -1.24 8.27
CA ASN A 7 -9.31 -1.28 6.85
C ASN A 7 -8.02 -1.45 6.04
N LEU A 8 -8.13 -2.17 4.93
CA LEU A 8 -7.06 -2.37 3.96
C LEU A 8 -7.53 -1.88 2.59
N TYR A 9 -6.65 -1.19 1.88
CA TYR A 9 -6.93 -0.66 0.56
C TYR A 9 -5.76 -0.90 -0.39
N ILE A 10 -6.07 -1.08 -1.67
CA ILE A 10 -5.09 -1.09 -2.76
C ILE A 10 -5.52 -0.15 -3.88
N THR A 11 -4.55 0.28 -4.68
CA THR A 11 -4.77 1.03 -5.93
C THR A 11 -4.07 0.28 -7.05
N LYS A 12 -4.78 -0.09 -8.12
CA LYS A 12 -4.17 -0.80 -9.24
C LYS A 12 -3.52 0.16 -10.22
N MET A 13 -4.06 1.38 -10.31
CA MET A 13 -3.56 2.42 -11.22
C MET A 13 -3.31 3.74 -10.51
N HIS A 14 -2.49 4.59 -11.14
CA HIS A 14 -2.21 5.93 -10.65
C HIS A 14 -3.46 6.82 -10.75
N ARG A 15 -3.76 7.59 -9.68
CA ARG A 15 -4.96 8.45 -9.54
C ARG A 15 -6.30 7.72 -9.54
N GLU A 16 -6.28 6.41 -9.31
CA GLU A 16 -7.49 5.63 -9.05
C GLU A 16 -7.95 5.82 -7.59
N GLN A 17 -9.25 5.72 -7.34
CA GLN A 17 -9.76 5.61 -5.97
C GLN A 17 -9.28 4.29 -5.33
N PRO A 18 -8.73 4.33 -4.11
CA PRO A 18 -8.38 3.11 -3.38
C PRO A 18 -9.57 2.16 -3.24
N GLN A 19 -9.35 0.90 -3.55
CA GLN A 19 -10.35 -0.16 -3.47
C GLN A 19 -10.15 -0.93 -2.15
N PRO A 20 -11.21 -1.13 -1.34
CA PRO A 20 -11.11 -1.89 -0.12
C PRO A 20 -10.87 -3.38 -0.43
N ILE A 21 -10.10 -4.04 0.43
CA ILE A 21 -9.84 -5.48 0.37
C ILE A 21 -9.95 -6.10 1.76
N GLU A 22 -10.33 -7.37 1.82
CA GLU A 22 -10.47 -8.09 3.11
C GLU A 22 -9.15 -8.61 3.65
N SER A 23 -8.20 -8.93 2.77
CA SER A 23 -6.89 -9.45 3.14
C SER A 23 -5.82 -8.99 2.16
N ALA A 24 -4.61 -8.76 2.67
CA ALA A 24 -3.45 -8.34 1.90
C ALA A 24 -2.31 -9.34 2.09
N GLN A 25 -1.62 -9.68 1.00
CA GLN A 25 -0.37 -10.43 1.05
C GLN A 25 0.80 -9.47 0.90
N LEU A 26 1.69 -9.44 1.90
CA LEU A 26 2.88 -8.61 1.90
C LEU A 26 4.07 -9.39 1.34
N GLU A 27 4.76 -8.78 0.37
CA GLU A 27 6.02 -9.27 -0.15
C GLU A 27 7.16 -8.34 0.25
N ALA A 28 8.19 -8.91 0.86
CA ALA A 28 9.34 -8.17 1.36
C ALA A 28 10.00 -7.36 0.23
N GLY A 29 10.16 -6.06 0.47
CA GLY A 29 10.74 -5.12 -0.49
C GLY A 29 9.88 -4.86 -1.73
N LYS A 30 8.59 -5.20 -1.73
CA LYS A 30 7.69 -4.97 -2.87
C LYS A 30 6.34 -4.36 -2.47
N GLY A 31 5.83 -4.67 -1.28
CA GLY A 31 4.55 -4.14 -0.80
C GLY A 31 3.41 -5.16 -0.84
N ILE A 32 2.18 -4.67 -1.05
CA ILE A 32 0.97 -5.50 -1.14
C ILE A 32 0.86 -6.08 -2.54
N ALA A 33 0.82 -7.41 -2.66
CA ALA A 33 0.61 -8.08 -3.95
C ALA A 33 -0.69 -7.59 -4.62
N GLY A 34 -0.57 -7.13 -5.87
CA GLY A 34 -1.69 -6.58 -6.64
C GLY A 34 -1.94 -5.08 -6.49
N ASP A 35 -1.17 -4.38 -5.64
CA ASP A 35 -1.12 -2.91 -5.61
C ASP A 35 -0.15 -2.37 -6.68
N ARG A 36 -0.37 -1.13 -7.12
CA ARG A 36 0.49 -0.44 -8.09
C ARG A 36 1.95 -0.33 -7.64
N TYR A 37 2.21 -0.18 -6.34
CA TYR A 37 3.57 -0.10 -5.83
C TYR A 37 4.27 -1.45 -5.88
N HIS A 38 3.53 -2.55 -5.71
CA HIS A 38 4.05 -3.90 -5.91
C HIS A 38 4.40 -4.16 -7.37
N GLN A 39 3.48 -3.82 -8.29
CA GLN A 39 3.73 -3.92 -9.73
C GLN A 39 4.97 -3.10 -10.14
N ARG A 40 5.08 -1.84 -9.68
CA ARG A 40 6.24 -0.99 -9.97
C ARG A 40 7.54 -1.58 -9.41
N SER A 41 7.49 -2.20 -8.23
CA SER A 41 8.67 -2.82 -7.62
C SER A 41 9.14 -4.03 -8.44
N LEU A 42 8.20 -4.83 -8.95
CA LEU A 42 8.53 -5.94 -9.86
C LEU A 42 9.19 -5.45 -11.15
N GLU A 43 8.70 -4.36 -11.72
CA GLU A 43 9.27 -3.76 -12.93
C GLU A 43 10.70 -3.25 -12.70
N LEU A 44 10.96 -2.57 -11.58
CA LEU A 44 12.30 -2.11 -11.21
C LEU A 44 13.27 -3.28 -10.97
N LEU A 45 12.83 -4.31 -10.23
CA LEU A 45 13.65 -5.50 -10.00
C LEU A 45 13.99 -6.23 -11.31
N ALA A 46 13.03 -6.32 -12.23
CA ALA A 46 13.26 -6.93 -13.54
C ALA A 46 14.24 -6.10 -14.40
N ALA A 47 14.27 -4.79 -14.22
CA ALA A 47 15.22 -3.88 -14.85
C ALA A 47 16.61 -3.88 -14.19
N GLY A 48 16.75 -4.47 -12.99
CA GLY A 48 17.99 -4.44 -12.20
C GLY A 48 18.19 -3.15 -11.40
N ASP A 49 17.14 -2.34 -11.27
CA ASP A 49 17.13 -1.08 -10.52
C ASP A 49 16.81 -1.31 -9.04
N ASP A 50 17.21 -0.34 -8.21
CA ASP A 50 16.88 -0.33 -6.80
C ASP A 50 15.40 -0.02 -6.55
N VAL A 51 14.83 -0.76 -5.62
CA VAL A 51 13.44 -0.60 -5.20
C VAL A 51 13.35 0.35 -4.02
N GLN A 52 12.43 1.31 -4.09
CA GLN A 52 12.19 2.28 -3.01
C GLN A 52 11.55 1.59 -1.80
N ALA A 53 12.02 1.88 -0.58
CA ALA A 53 11.51 1.26 0.65
C ALA A 53 10.03 1.54 0.97
N ASN A 54 9.42 2.56 0.34
CA ASN A 54 8.07 3.02 0.68
C ASN A 54 7.00 2.31 -0.14
N HIS A 55 6.55 1.16 0.38
CA HIS A 55 5.55 0.30 -0.27
C HIS A 55 4.18 0.29 0.40
N LEU A 56 4.10 0.85 1.60
CA LEU A 56 2.92 0.84 2.44
C LEU A 56 2.72 2.24 3.00
N SER A 57 1.47 2.68 2.98
CA SER A 57 1.04 3.89 3.68
C SER A 57 0.10 3.48 4.81
N LEU A 58 0.35 4.01 6.00
CA LEU A 58 -0.51 3.83 7.16
C LEU A 58 -1.08 5.19 7.54
N ILE A 59 -2.37 5.21 7.82
CA ILE A 59 -3.09 6.40 8.24
C ILE A 59 -3.82 6.02 9.52
N SER A 60 -3.68 6.82 10.59
CA SER A 60 -4.49 6.65 11.79
C SER A 60 -5.95 6.95 11.45
N LYS A 61 -6.86 6.10 11.91
CA LYS A 61 -8.29 6.33 11.73
C LYS A 61 -8.72 7.59 12.46
N GLU A 62 -8.21 7.80 13.67
CA GLU A 62 -8.50 8.98 14.49
C GLU A 62 -8.06 10.26 13.80
N GLU A 63 -6.88 10.28 13.18
CA GLU A 63 -6.39 11.42 12.40
C GLU A 63 -7.20 11.64 11.12
N LEU A 64 -7.63 10.56 10.45
CA LEU A 64 -8.46 10.65 9.26
C LEU A 64 -9.86 11.18 9.58
N ASP A 65 -10.50 10.67 10.62
CA ASP A 65 -11.81 11.10 11.08
C ASP A 65 -11.78 12.59 11.44
N ALA A 66 -10.76 13.02 12.21
CA ALA A 66 -10.58 14.43 12.57
C ALA A 66 -10.31 15.35 11.37
N PHE A 67 -9.79 14.83 10.25
CA PHE A 67 -9.58 15.61 9.03
C PHE A 67 -10.85 15.77 8.17
N LEU A 68 -11.79 14.82 8.27
CA LEU A 68 -13.02 14.79 7.47
C LEU A 68 -14.19 15.56 8.08
N GLU A 69 -14.12 15.88 9.37
CA GLU A 69 -15.07 16.77 10.09
C GLU A 69 -14.84 18.26 9.77
#